data_AF-A0A5B9DA21-F1
#
_entry.id   AF-A0A5B9DA21-F1
#
_cell.length_a   1.000
_cell.length_b   1.000
_cell.length_c   1.000
_cell.angle_alpha   90.00
_cell.angle_beta   90.00
_cell.angle_gamma   90.00
#
_symmetry.space_group_name_H-M   'P 1'
#
loop_
_entity.id
_entity.type
_entity.pdbx_description
1 polymer ?
#
loop_
_entity_poly.entity_id
_entity_poly.type
_entity_poly.pdbx_seq_one_letter_code
_entity_poly.pdbx_strand_id
1 'polypeptide(L)'
;MGDKKIEHAVIAALGVIEDDIGEPVNIDEISLSLRSDIKIKLNVSKIASLLQKLEKEGYIENHNNKFSLSKTGGEIADNFLESQDL
;
A
#
# COMPACT_ATOMS: atom_id res chain seq x y z
N MET A 1 0.91 -5.09 -17.01
CA MET A 1 1.29 -4.82 -15.60
C MET A 1 0.82 -6.02 -14.80
N GLY A 2 1.74 -6.82 -14.25
CA GLY A 2 1.37 -8.03 -13.51
C GLY A 2 0.69 -7.67 -12.18
N ASP A 3 -0.19 -8.52 -11.67
CA ASP A 3 -0.89 -8.31 -10.40
C ASP A 3 0.08 -7.99 -9.24
N LYS A 4 1.27 -8.58 -9.27
CA LYS A 4 2.34 -8.34 -8.28
C LYS A 4 2.88 -6.91 -8.26
N LYS A 5 3.00 -6.25 -9.42
CA LYS A 5 3.44 -4.83 -9.49
C LYS A 5 2.38 -3.92 -8.88
N ILE A 6 1.11 -4.25 -9.05
CA ILE A 6 -0.01 -3.50 -8.45
C ILE A 6 -0.05 -3.72 -6.93
N GLU A 7 0.20 -4.94 -6.46
CA GLU A 7 0.31 -5.26 -5.03
C GLU A 7 1.42 -4.45 -4.37
N HIS A 8 2.63 -4.46 -4.94
CA HIS A 8 3.75 -3.68 -4.42
C HIS A 8 3.47 -2.17 -4.46
N ALA A 9 2.78 -1.67 -5.48
CA ALA A 9 2.35 -0.27 -5.53
C ALA A 9 1.38 0.10 -4.40
N VAL A 10 0.45 -0.80 -4.03
CA VAL A 10 -0.45 -0.57 -2.88
C VAL A 10 0.32 -0.59 -1.57
N ILE A 11 1.27 -1.52 -1.41
CA ILE A 11 2.16 -1.58 -0.24
C ILE A 11 2.98 -0.28 -0.13
N ALA A 12 3.58 0.17 -1.24
CA ALA A 12 4.38 1.39 -1.27
C ALA A 12 3.56 2.65 -0.96
N ALA A 13 2.35 2.78 -1.52
CA ALA A 13 1.46 3.90 -1.23
C ALA A 13 1.02 3.93 0.23
N LEU A 14 0.81 2.76 0.85
CA LEU A 14 0.57 2.68 2.29
C LEU A 14 1.78 3.16 3.09
N GLY A 15 2.99 2.68 2.76
CA GLY A 15 4.23 3.07 3.45
C GLY A 15 4.50 4.58 3.40
N VAL A 16 4.34 5.20 2.22
CA VAL A 16 4.53 6.65 2.06
C VAL A 16 3.65 7.45 3.04
N ILE A 17 2.36 7.11 3.13
CA ILE A 17 1.45 7.84 4.00
C ILE A 17 1.66 7.49 5.47
N GLU A 18 1.89 6.21 5.78
CA GLU A 18 2.13 5.77 7.16
C GLU A 18 3.35 6.46 7.75
N ASP A 19 4.44 6.59 6.99
CA ASP A 19 5.65 7.32 7.42
C ASP A 19 5.39 8.82 7.62
N ASP A 20 4.54 9.42 6.76
CA ASP A 20 4.18 10.84 6.86
C ASP A 20 3.31 11.14 8.10
N ILE A 21 2.36 10.26 8.44
CA ILE A 21 1.39 10.51 9.53
C ILE A 21 1.77 9.84 10.86
N GLY A 22 2.60 8.79 10.83
CA GLY A 22 3.04 8.04 12.00
C GLY A 22 1.96 7.18 12.68
N GLU A 23 0.86 6.90 11.98
CA GLU A 23 -0.27 6.09 12.46
C GLU A 23 -0.89 5.23 11.34
N PRO A 24 -1.69 4.20 11.69
CA PRO A 24 -2.39 3.39 10.68
C PRO A 24 -3.31 4.22 9.77
N VAL A 25 -3.28 3.90 8.47
CA VAL A 25 -3.79 4.67 7.34
C VAL A 25 -5.12 4.11 6.83
N ASN A 26 -6.07 4.95 6.43
CA ASN A 26 -7.33 4.50 5.84
C ASN A 26 -7.25 4.30 4.31
N ILE A 27 -8.25 3.61 3.75
CA ILE A 27 -8.26 3.29 2.31
C ILE A 27 -8.31 4.52 1.38
N ASP A 28 -8.92 5.62 1.84
CA ASP A 28 -9.05 6.84 1.04
C ASP A 28 -7.69 7.54 0.91
N GLU A 29 -6.89 7.52 1.98
CA GLU A 29 -5.51 8.01 2.01
C GLU A 29 -4.59 7.17 1.12
N ILE A 30 -4.68 5.83 1.21
CA ILE A 30 -3.94 4.92 0.31
C ILE A 30 -4.34 5.20 -1.15
N SER A 31 -5.64 5.39 -1.42
CA SER A 31 -6.14 5.73 -2.76
C SER A 31 -5.66 7.09 -3.25
N LEU A 32 -5.48 8.05 -2.34
CA LEU A 32 -4.91 9.35 -2.66
C LEU A 32 -3.44 9.19 -3.04
N SER A 33 -2.64 8.52 -2.20
CA SER A 33 -1.20 8.33 -2.45
C SER A 33 -0.90 7.55 -3.72
N LEU A 34 -1.68 6.50 -3.99
CA LEU A 34 -1.61 5.77 -5.26
C LEU A 34 -1.73 6.72 -6.47
N ARG A 35 -2.56 7.76 -6.37
CA ARG A 35 -2.78 8.74 -7.45
C ARG A 35 -1.74 9.87 -7.45
N SER A 36 -1.36 10.39 -6.29
CA SER A 36 -0.42 11.52 -6.17
C SER A 36 1.03 11.11 -6.34
N ASP A 37 1.45 10.03 -5.67
CA ASP A 37 2.85 9.67 -5.51
C ASP A 37 3.25 8.58 -6.50
N ILE A 38 2.42 7.54 -6.60
CA ILE A 38 2.70 6.34 -7.42
C ILE A 38 2.08 6.44 -8.84
N LYS A 39 1.25 7.46 -9.10
CA LYS A 39 0.58 7.73 -10.40
C LYS A 39 -0.26 6.57 -10.96
N ILE A 40 -0.72 5.65 -10.11
CA ILE A 40 -1.61 4.54 -10.46
C ILE A 40 -3.04 4.87 -10.04
N LYS A 41 -3.99 4.70 -10.97
CA LYS A 41 -5.42 4.84 -10.68
C LYS A 41 -6.04 3.46 -10.46
N LEU A 42 -6.41 3.18 -9.21
CA LEU A 42 -7.24 2.02 -8.84
C LEU A 42 -8.58 2.50 -8.29
N ASN A 43 -9.61 1.68 -8.45
CA ASN A 43 -10.87 1.91 -7.75
C ASN A 43 -10.77 1.40 -6.30
N VAL A 44 -11.58 1.98 -5.42
CA VAL A 44 -11.56 1.66 -3.98
C VAL A 44 -11.86 0.17 -3.73
N SER A 45 -12.76 -0.44 -4.50
CA SER A 45 -13.09 -1.87 -4.36
C SER A 45 -11.91 -2.80 -4.66
N LYS A 46 -11.08 -2.45 -5.66
CA LYS A 46 -9.86 -3.21 -5.99
C LYS A 46 -8.80 -3.01 -4.92
N ILE A 47 -8.63 -1.77 -4.43
CA ILE A 47 -7.71 -1.49 -3.31
C ILE A 47 -8.13 -2.32 -2.09
N ALA A 48 -9.41 -2.31 -1.71
CA ALA A 48 -9.92 -3.09 -0.59
C ALA A 48 -9.66 -4.60 -0.75
N SER A 49 -9.86 -5.12 -1.96
CA SER A 49 -9.59 -6.54 -2.27
C SER A 49 -8.10 -6.88 -2.17
N LEU A 50 -7.23 -5.95 -2.57
CA LEU A 50 -5.78 -6.10 -2.47
C LEU A 50 -5.33 -6.02 -1.01
N LEU A 51 -5.85 -5.07 -0.23
CA LEU A 51 -5.54 -4.96 1.21
C LEU A 51 -5.92 -6.24 1.96
N GLN A 52 -7.10 -6.80 1.71
CA GLN A 52 -7.49 -8.09 2.30
C GLN A 52 -6.56 -9.25 1.90
N LYS A 53 -6.06 -9.24 0.66
CA LYS A 53 -5.09 -10.24 0.20
C LYS A 53 -3.75 -10.06 0.92
N LEU A 54 -3.23 -8.84 0.93
CA LEU A 54 -1.94 -8.47 1.52
C LEU A 54 -1.91 -8.71 3.03
N GLU A 55 -3.04 -8.50 3.71
CA GLU A 55 -3.23 -8.78 5.13
C GLU A 55 -3.10 -10.29 5.39
N LYS A 56 -3.77 -11.12 4.58
CA LYS A 56 -3.66 -12.60 4.67
C LYS A 56 -2.26 -13.12 4.38
N GLU A 57 -1.52 -12.41 3.53
CA GLU A 57 -0.13 -12.74 3.18
C GLU A 57 0.88 -12.22 4.21
N GLY A 58 0.43 -11.42 5.20
CA GLY A 58 1.27 -10.92 6.29
C GLY A 58 2.10 -9.69 5.94
N TYR A 59 1.78 -8.99 4.85
CA TYR A 59 2.48 -7.77 4.43
C TYR A 59 1.94 -6.52 5.12
N ILE A 60 0.69 -6.55 5.56
CA ILE A 60 0.03 -5.43 6.26
C ILE A 60 -0.75 -5.95 7.46
N GLU A 61 -1.03 -5.06 8.40
CA GLU A 61 -1.88 -5.31 9.56
C GLU A 61 -3.12 -4.39 9.51
N ASN A 62 -4.27 -4.91 9.95
CA ASN A 62 -5.53 -4.17 9.97
C ASN A 62 -5.92 -3.81 11.41
N HIS A 63 -6.07 -2.52 11.65
CA HIS A 63 -6.43 -1.90 12.93
C HIS A 63 -7.78 -1.19 12.77
N ASN A 64 -8.88 -1.94 12.80
CA ASN A 64 -10.24 -1.40 12.67
C ASN A 64 -10.48 -0.56 11.39
N ASN A 65 -10.16 -1.13 10.21
CA ASN A 65 -10.23 -0.46 8.89
C ASN A 65 -9.18 0.62 8.65
N LYS A 66 -8.17 0.70 9.51
CA LYS A 66 -6.91 1.36 9.22
C LYS A 66 -5.83 0.31 9.00
N PHE A 67 -4.83 0.61 8.19
CA PHE A 67 -3.81 -0.35 7.77
C PHE A 67 -2.42 0.17 8.14
N SER A 68 -1.52 -0.73 8.53
CA SER A 68 -0.10 -0.45 8.74
C SER A 68 0.74 -1.51 8.05
N LEU A 69 1.96 -1.18 7.67
CA LEU A 69 2.91 -2.15 7.15
C LEU A 69 3.39 -3.09 8.26
N SER A 70 3.48 -4.38 7.91
CA SER A 70 4.34 -5.27 8.68
C SER A 70 5.80 -4.98 8.33
N LYS A 71 6.75 -5.54 9.09
CA LYS A 71 8.18 -5.42 8.75
C LYS A 71 8.49 -5.84 7.30
N THR A 72 7.90 -6.95 6.84
CA THR A 72 8.10 -7.44 5.47
C THR A 72 7.40 -6.57 4.44
N GLY A 73 6.25 -5.97 4.80
CA GLY A 73 5.60 -4.95 3.97
C GLY A 73 6.48 -3.73 3.76
N GLY A 74 7.12 -3.25 4.82
CA GLY A 74 8.10 -2.15 4.79
C GLY A 74 9.23 -2.42 3.80
N GLU A 75 9.85 -3.60 3.89
CA GLU A 75 10.92 -3.98 2.95
C GLU A 75 10.44 -4.00 1.49
N ILE A 76 9.19 -4.39 1.21
CA ILE A 76 8.63 -4.35 -0.15
C ILE A 76 8.35 -2.91 -0.59
N ALA A 77 7.83 -2.06 0.30
CA ALA A 77 7.59 -0.64 0.03
C ALA A 77 8.90 0.05 -0.35
N ASP A 78 9.93 -0.09 0.48
CA ASP A 78 11.25 0.52 0.26
C ASP A 78 11.84 0.07 -1.08
N ASN A 79 11.86 -1.25 -1.34
CA ASN A 79 12.36 -1.79 -2.60
C ASN A 79 11.60 -1.26 -3.83
N PHE A 80 10.28 -1.09 -3.72
CA PHE A 80 9.46 -0.55 -4.80
C PHE A 80 9.77 0.93 -5.07
N LEU A 81 9.93 1.73 -4.02
CA LEU A 81 10.23 3.17 -4.11
C LEU A 81 11.66 3.42 -4.62
N GLU A 82 12.64 2.65 -4.12
CA GLU A 82 14.04 2.77 -4.53
C GLU A 82 14.29 2.34 -5.98
N SER A 83 13.58 1.30 -6.44
CA SER A 83 13.75 0.78 -7.80
C SER A 83 13.21 1.72 -8.89
N GLN A 84 12.45 2.75 -8.54
CA GLN A 84 11.68 3.61 -9.47
C GLN A 84 11.00 2.80 -10.58
N ASP A 85 10.48 1.62 -10.24
CA ASP A 85 9.73 0.77 -11.16
C ASP A 85 8.30 1.36 -11.32
N LEU A 86 8.22 2.65 -11.67
CA LEU A 86 7.02 3.39 -12.02
C LEU A 86 6.81 3.29 -13.53
#